data_AF-A0AAV3W5V1-F1
#
_entry.id   AF-A0AAV3W5V1-F1
#
_cell.length_a   1.000
_cell.length_b   1.000
_cell.length_c   1.000
_cell.angle_alpha   90.00
_cell.angle_beta   90.00
_cell.angle_gamma   90.00
#
_symmetry.space_group_name_H-M   'P 1'
#
loop_
_entity.id
_entity.type
_entity.pdbx_description
1 polymer ?
#
loop_
_entity_poly.entity_id
_entity_poly.type
_entity_poly.pdbx_seq_one_letter_code
_entity_poly.pdbx_strand_id
1 'polypeptide(L)'
;MNITGKILKNLRLNKNITLDQLADEINEMFKISITGSMLSKWETGKANPIYDHLIRLASYYNVTTDFLLGFNQDEKLDLGTTTTNNNNNNLDTNGKFRCSKKPNNIKRLVKLLEDDKITNKDVVILKDLVQVLISKKHKNLYR
;
A
#
# COMPACT_ATOMS: atom_id res chain seq x y z
N MET A 1 -17.05 -7.08 -1.40
CA MET A 1 -16.07 -6.01 -1.13
C MET A 1 -15.02 -6.06 -2.23
N ASN A 2 -14.87 -4.98 -2.99
CA ASN A 2 -13.89 -4.87 -4.08
C ASN A 2 -12.44 -4.87 -3.53
N ILE A 3 -11.48 -5.27 -4.35
CA ILE A 3 -10.06 -5.32 -3.96
C ILE A 3 -9.55 -3.95 -3.49
N THR A 4 -9.91 -2.88 -4.21
CA THR A 4 -9.55 -1.51 -3.86
C THR A 4 -10.07 -1.09 -2.50
N GLY A 5 -11.33 -1.38 -2.17
CA GLY A 5 -11.90 -1.06 -0.87
C GLY A 5 -11.20 -1.80 0.27
N LYS A 6 -10.83 -3.07 0.07
CA LYS A 6 -10.04 -3.84 1.05
C LYS A 6 -8.67 -3.21 1.30
N ILE A 7 -7.97 -2.84 0.23
CA ILE A 7 -6.65 -2.22 0.32
C ILE A 7 -6.74 -0.87 1.05
N LEU A 8 -7.71 -0.02 0.69
CA LEU A 8 -7.92 1.27 1.36
C LEU A 8 -8.20 1.10 2.85
N LYS A 9 -9.08 0.17 3.21
CA LYS A 9 -9.39 -0.13 4.62
C LYS A 9 -8.14 -0.58 5.39
N ASN A 10 -7.34 -1.46 4.81
CA ASN A 10 -6.11 -1.93 5.43
C ASN A 10 -5.10 -0.80 5.62
N LEU A 11 -4.90 0.06 4.61
CA LEU A 11 -4.01 1.21 4.72
C LEU A 11 -4.45 2.18 5.82
N ARG A 12 -5.76 2.44 5.95
CA ARG A 12 -6.32 3.27 7.01
C ARG A 12 -6.10 2.66 8.39
N LEU A 13 -6.39 1.37 8.56
CA LEU A 13 -6.20 0.66 9.83
C LEU A 13 -4.73 0.59 10.23
N ASN A 14 -3.81 0.37 9.29
CA ASN A 14 -2.37 0.37 9.55
C ASN A 14 -1.86 1.75 10.04
N LYS A 15 -2.52 2.83 9.61
CA LYS A 15 -2.23 4.19 10.09
C LYS A 15 -2.95 4.53 11.40
N ASN A 16 -3.85 3.67 11.88
CA ASN A 16 -4.63 3.83 13.12
C ASN A 16 -5.49 5.11 13.16
N ILE A 17 -6.10 5.48 12.03
CA ILE A 17 -6.97 6.67 11.92
C ILE A 17 -8.43 6.31 11.63
N THR A 18 -9.34 7.19 12.06
CA THR A 18 -10.77 7.08 11.74
C THR A 18 -11.05 7.49 10.30
N LEU A 19 -12.26 7.20 9.80
CA LEU A 19 -12.69 7.64 8.47
C LEU A 19 -12.78 9.16 8.37
N ASP A 20 -13.21 9.83 9.45
CA ASP A 20 -13.33 11.28 9.48
C ASP A 20 -11.94 11.94 9.51
N GLN A 21 -11.01 11.43 10.32
CA GLN A 21 -9.61 11.88 10.31
C GLN A 21 -8.97 11.71 8.93
N LEU A 22 -9.20 10.57 8.26
CA LEU A 22 -8.72 10.36 6.89
C LEU A 22 -9.30 11.39 5.91
N ALA A 23 -10.60 11.70 6.04
CA ALA A 23 -11.24 12.72 5.21
C ALA A 23 -10.60 14.09 5.45
N ASP A 24 -10.44 14.49 6.70
CA ASP A 24 -9.87 15.77 7.10
C ASP A 24 -8.44 15.93 6.58
N GLU A 25 -7.57 14.94 6.81
CA GLU A 25 -6.18 14.98 6.34
C GLU A 25 -6.08 15.11 4.80
N ILE A 26 -6.91 14.36 4.06
CA ILE A 26 -6.91 14.42 2.59
C ILE A 26 -7.45 15.77 2.09
N ASN A 27 -8.51 16.27 2.71
CA ASN A 27 -9.12 17.55 2.37
C ASN A 27 -8.14 18.70 2.61
N GLU A 28 -7.42 18.67 3.74
CA GLU A 28 -6.41 19.67 4.09
C GLU A 28 -5.23 19.65 3.11
N MET A 29 -4.74 18.46 2.77
CA MET A 29 -3.58 18.25 1.90
C MET A 29 -3.85 18.63 0.44
N PHE A 30 -5.03 18.28 -0.08
CA PHE A 30 -5.33 18.39 -1.52
C PHE A 30 -6.37 19.45 -1.87
N LYS A 31 -6.94 20.14 -0.87
CA LYS A 31 -7.99 21.15 -1.02
C LYS A 31 -9.22 20.61 -1.78
N ILE A 32 -9.70 19.45 -1.33
CA ILE A 32 -10.90 18.78 -1.86
C ILE A 32 -11.94 18.56 -0.76
N SER A 33 -13.12 18.07 -1.15
CA SER A 33 -14.26 17.82 -0.26
C SER A 33 -14.68 16.34 -0.27
N ILE A 34 -13.93 15.51 0.44
CA ILE A 34 -14.28 14.11 0.73
C ILE A 34 -14.91 14.04 2.13
N THR A 35 -15.90 13.17 2.30
CA THR A 35 -16.52 12.90 3.61
C THR A 35 -16.21 11.47 4.08
N GLY A 36 -16.26 11.24 5.40
CA GLY A 36 -16.13 9.89 5.97
C GLY A 36 -17.15 8.90 5.39
N SER A 37 -18.35 9.38 5.02
CA SER A 37 -19.39 8.59 4.36
C SER A 37 -18.97 8.08 2.97
N MET A 38 -18.25 8.91 2.19
CA MET A 38 -17.73 8.54 0.87
C MET A 38 -16.62 7.49 1.01
N LEU A 39 -15.69 7.71 1.94
CA LEU A 39 -14.64 6.75 2.27
C LEU A 39 -15.21 5.40 2.72
N SER A 40 -16.24 5.41 3.57
CA SER A 40 -16.94 4.18 3.99
C SER A 40 -17.54 3.42 2.81
N LYS A 41 -18.17 4.12 1.86
CA LYS A 41 -18.70 3.49 0.62
C LYS A 41 -17.58 2.90 -0.23
N TRP A 42 -16.44 3.57 -0.32
CA TRP A 42 -15.27 3.06 -1.06
C TRP A 42 -14.64 1.84 -0.38
N GLU A 43 -14.43 1.88 0.94
CA GLU A 43 -13.87 0.75 1.70
C GLU A 43 -14.78 -0.47 1.65
N THR A 44 -16.09 -0.29 1.75
CA THR A 44 -17.06 -1.41 1.67
C THR A 44 -17.29 -1.92 0.25
N GLY A 45 -16.84 -1.17 -0.77
CA GLY A 45 -17.08 -1.46 -2.18
C GLY A 45 -18.51 -1.17 -2.63
N LYS A 46 -19.26 -0.36 -1.89
CA LYS A 46 -20.59 0.14 -2.28
C LYS A 46 -20.51 1.21 -3.37
N ALA A 47 -19.37 1.90 -3.47
CA ALA A 47 -19.06 2.83 -4.54
C ALA A 47 -17.56 2.74 -4.87
N ASN A 48 -17.17 3.25 -6.03
CA ASN A 48 -15.77 3.38 -6.40
C ASN A 48 -15.35 4.86 -6.33
N PRO A 49 -14.11 5.16 -5.92
CA PRO A 49 -13.57 6.50 -6.05
C PRO A 49 -13.47 6.88 -7.53
N ILE A 50 -13.77 8.14 -7.85
CA ILE A 50 -13.46 8.69 -9.18
C ILE A 50 -11.94 8.75 -9.37
N TYR A 51 -11.51 8.85 -10.63
CA TYR A 51 -10.09 8.86 -11.00
C TYR A 51 -9.24 9.86 -10.19
N ASP A 52 -9.72 11.10 -10.06
CA ASP A 52 -9.03 12.15 -9.31
C ASP A 52 -8.86 11.80 -7.82
N HIS A 53 -9.90 11.26 -7.17
CA HIS A 53 -9.81 10.80 -5.79
C HIS A 53 -8.86 9.61 -5.63
N LEU A 54 -8.84 8.68 -6.58
CA LEU A 54 -7.94 7.53 -6.56
C LEU A 54 -6.47 7.96 -6.61
N ILE A 55 -6.11 8.94 -7.47
CA ILE A 55 -4.74 9.48 -7.54
C ILE A 55 -4.34 10.14 -6.22
N ARG A 56 -5.24 10.90 -5.60
CA ARG A 56 -4.95 11.59 -4.33
C ARG A 56 -4.80 10.61 -3.18
N LEU A 57 -5.64 9.56 -3.13
CA LEU A 57 -5.47 8.46 -2.18
C LEU A 57 -4.12 7.75 -2.37
N ALA A 58 -3.72 7.48 -3.62
CA ALA A 58 -2.42 6.89 -3.92
C ALA A 58 -1.27 7.78 -3.44
N SER A 59 -1.34 9.08 -3.73
CA SER A 59 -0.37 10.08 -3.27
C SER A 59 -0.31 10.19 -1.75
N TYR A 60 -1.46 10.24 -1.07
CA TYR A 60 -1.57 10.31 0.40
C TYR A 60 -0.90 9.14 1.10
N TYR A 61 -1.14 7.91 0.61
CA TYR A 61 -0.53 6.70 1.15
C TYR A 61 0.88 6.43 0.59
N ASN A 62 1.37 7.28 -0.32
CA ASN A 62 2.64 7.13 -1.00
C ASN A 62 2.79 5.75 -1.69
N VAL A 63 1.73 5.32 -2.37
CA VAL A 63 1.63 4.09 -3.18
C VAL A 63 1.26 4.42 -4.61
N THR A 64 1.34 3.45 -5.52
CA THR A 64 0.87 3.62 -6.90
C THR A 64 -0.64 3.40 -6.99
N THR A 65 -1.29 4.00 -7.99
CA THR A 65 -2.70 3.68 -8.32
C THR A 65 -2.85 2.20 -8.65
N ASP A 66 -1.87 1.60 -9.30
CA ASP A 66 -1.85 0.17 -9.63
C ASP A 66 -1.89 -0.71 -8.38
N PHE A 67 -1.23 -0.29 -7.30
CA PHE A 67 -1.33 -0.98 -6.01
C PHE A 67 -2.75 -0.90 -5.45
N LEU A 68 -3.39 0.28 -5.46
CA LEU A 68 -4.78 0.42 -5.01
C LEU A 68 -5.78 -0.37 -5.87
N LEU A 69 -5.46 -0.58 -7.15
CA LEU A 69 -6.26 -1.38 -8.07
C LEU A 69 -5.96 -2.89 -7.98
N GLY A 70 -4.93 -3.29 -7.22
CA GLY A 70 -4.56 -4.69 -7.03
C GLY A 70 -3.65 -5.29 -8.11
N PHE A 71 -3.08 -4.48 -9.02
CA PHE A 71 -2.22 -4.98 -10.11
C PHE A 71 -0.83 -5.44 -9.66
N ASN A 72 -0.41 -5.11 -8.42
CA ASN A 72 0.90 -5.49 -7.87
C ASN A 72 0.84 -6.69 -6.90
N GLN A 73 -0.29 -7.40 -6.86
CA GLN A 73 -0.46 -8.56 -5.98
C GLN A 73 -0.43 -9.82 -6.83
N ASP A 74 0.71 -10.53 -6.78
CA ASP A 74 0.74 -11.96 -7.13
C ASP A 74 -0.34 -12.63 -6.26
N GLU A 75 -1.34 -13.23 -6.90
CA GLU A 75 -2.56 -13.72 -6.25
C GLU A 75 -2.29 -14.56 -4.99
N LYS A 76 -2.50 -13.95 -3.82
CA LYS A 76 -3.11 -14.54 -2.61
C LYS A 76 -3.23 -13.47 -1.52
N LEU A 77 -4.19 -12.57 -1.66
CA LEU A 77 -4.82 -11.97 -0.48
C LEU A 77 -5.96 -12.87 -0.05
N ASP A 78 -5.62 -14.01 0.56
CA ASP A 78 -6.57 -14.77 1.38
C ASP A 78 -6.83 -13.97 2.67
N LEU A 79 -7.62 -12.91 2.58
CA LEU A 79 -8.17 -12.22 3.74
C LEU A 79 -9.57 -12.78 4.00
N GLY A 80 -9.57 -14.01 4.51
CA GLY A 80 -10.74 -14.66 5.08
C GLY A 80 -11.12 -13.99 6.40
N THR A 81 -12.35 -13.50 6.49
CA THR A 81 -13.00 -13.38 7.78
C THR A 81 -13.49 -14.77 8.18
N THR A 82 -12.83 -15.31 9.20
CA THR A 82 -13.24 -16.40 10.12
C THR A 82 -13.37 -17.84 9.60
N THR A 83 -12.66 -18.73 10.31
CA THR A 83 -12.95 -20.15 10.60
C THR A 83 -12.06 -21.20 9.91
N THR A 84 -11.25 -21.85 10.75
CA THR A 84 -10.62 -23.15 10.58
C THR A 84 -11.51 -24.17 9.85
N ASN A 85 -11.06 -24.69 8.69
CA ASN A 85 -11.03 -26.13 8.35
C ASN A 85 -10.70 -26.42 6.87
N ASN A 86 -9.68 -27.25 6.69
CA ASN A 86 -9.50 -28.34 5.72
C ASN A 86 -9.45 -28.13 4.18
N ASN A 87 -8.28 -28.55 3.67
CA ASN A 87 -8.02 -29.47 2.56
C ASN A 87 -8.12 -29.02 1.08
N ASN A 88 -6.93 -29.00 0.45
CA ASN A 88 -6.56 -29.47 -0.88
C ASN A 88 -7.57 -29.30 -2.05
N ASN A 89 -7.18 -28.57 -3.09
CA ASN A 89 -6.74 -29.16 -4.36
C ASN A 89 -6.44 -28.11 -5.44
N ASN A 90 -5.39 -28.40 -6.18
CA ASN A 90 -4.94 -27.88 -7.47
C ASN A 90 -6.07 -27.37 -8.40
N LEU A 91 -5.88 -26.18 -8.99
CA LEU A 91 -6.41 -25.93 -10.33
C LEU A 91 -5.38 -25.16 -11.18
N ASP A 92 -5.19 -25.76 -12.34
CA ASP A 92 -4.14 -25.55 -13.30
C ASP A 92 -4.57 -24.55 -14.39
N THR A 93 -3.55 -23.98 -15.03
CA THR A 93 -3.50 -23.45 -16.40
C THR A 93 -4.14 -22.10 -16.81
N ASN A 94 -3.26 -21.32 -17.45
CA ASN A 94 -3.48 -20.56 -18.69
C ASN A 94 -4.07 -19.15 -18.64
N GLY A 95 -3.29 -18.23 -18.07
CA GLY A 95 -3.27 -16.82 -18.49
C GLY A 95 -1.84 -16.36 -18.69
N LYS A 96 -1.35 -16.31 -19.94
CA LYS A 96 -0.07 -15.68 -20.28
C LYS A 96 -0.14 -14.17 -19.97
N PHE A 97 0.15 -13.76 -18.75
CA PHE A 97 0.49 -12.37 -18.47
C PHE A 97 2.00 -12.17 -18.59
N ARG A 98 2.39 -11.48 -19.65
CA ARG A 98 3.74 -10.95 -19.82
C ARG A 98 3.93 -9.80 -18.81
N CYS A 99 4.41 -10.09 -17.62
CA CYS A 99 5.10 -9.10 -16.80
C CYS A 99 6.60 -9.44 -16.81
N SER A 100 7.43 -8.49 -17.21
CA SER A 100 8.87 -8.63 -17.12
C SER A 100 9.21 -8.85 -15.64
N LYS A 101 9.64 -10.07 -15.28
CA LYS A 101 10.11 -10.44 -13.95
C LYS A 101 11.32 -9.60 -13.56
N LYS A 102 11.13 -8.31 -13.26
CA LYS A 102 12.15 -7.51 -12.61
C LYS A 102 12.02 -7.86 -11.13
N PRO A 103 13.01 -8.55 -10.52
CA PRO A 103 12.91 -8.92 -9.12
C PRO A 103 12.69 -7.65 -8.31
N ASN A 104 11.62 -7.63 -7.51
CA ASN A 104 11.29 -6.52 -6.62
C ASN A 104 12.54 -6.22 -5.79
N ASN A 105 13.10 -5.01 -5.94
CA ASN A 105 14.36 -4.62 -5.28
C ASN A 105 14.32 -4.85 -3.76
N ILE A 106 13.11 -4.79 -3.18
CA ILE A 106 12.82 -5.11 -1.77
C ILE A 106 13.11 -6.58 -1.46
N LYS A 107 12.66 -7.54 -2.29
CA LYS A 107 12.91 -8.97 -2.08
C LYS A 107 14.40 -9.31 -2.19
N ARG A 108 15.13 -8.58 -3.03
CA ARG A 108 16.59 -8.70 -3.15
C ARG A 108 17.31 -8.09 -1.94
N LEU A 109 16.83 -6.96 -1.42
CA LEU A 109 17.39 -6.32 -0.23
C LEU A 109 17.15 -7.18 1.02
N VAL A 110 15.95 -7.72 1.20
CA VAL A 110 15.61 -8.64 2.30
C VAL A 110 16.52 -9.88 2.26
N LYS A 111 16.71 -10.48 1.08
CA LYS A 111 17.64 -11.60 0.92
C LYS A 111 19.10 -11.25 1.27
N LEU A 112 19.55 -10.03 0.97
CA LEU A 112 20.89 -9.56 1.33
C LEU A 112 21.03 -9.23 2.83
N LEU A 113 19.92 -8.91 3.49
CA LEU A 113 19.88 -8.65 4.93
C LEU A 113 19.80 -9.94 5.76
N GLU A 114 19.24 -11.02 5.18
CA GLU A 114 19.12 -12.35 5.78
C GLU A 114 20.47 -13.11 5.88
N ASP A 115 21.51 -12.71 5.16
CA ASP A 115 22.81 -13.40 5.15
C ASP A 115 23.66 -13.18 6.44
N ASP A 116 23.03 -12.80 7.56
CA ASP A 116 23.57 -12.67 8.95
C ASP A 116 24.86 -11.84 9.14
N LYS A 117 25.37 -11.19 8.10
CA LYS A 117 26.61 -10.39 8.12
C LYS A 117 26.40 -8.90 8.35
N ILE A 118 25.25 -8.49 8.86
CA ILE A 118 25.01 -7.08 9.19
C ILE A 118 25.69 -6.77 10.51
N THR A 119 26.66 -5.87 10.48
CA THR A 119 27.29 -5.36 11.70
C THR A 119 26.58 -4.10 12.20
N ASN A 120 26.78 -3.75 13.47
CA ASN A 120 26.27 -2.49 14.03
C ASN A 120 26.75 -1.26 13.23
N LYS A 121 27.91 -1.33 12.57
CA LYS A 121 28.43 -0.28 11.69
C LYS A 121 27.54 -0.08 10.46
N ASP A 122 27.04 -1.16 9.87
CA ASP A 122 26.14 -1.13 8.72
C ASP A 122 24.78 -0.52 9.10
N VAL A 123 24.29 -0.85 10.30
CA VAL A 123 23.05 -0.26 10.85
C VAL A 123 23.17 1.25 11.04
N VAL A 124 24.32 1.74 11.50
CA VAL A 124 24.59 3.18 11.64
C VAL A 124 24.61 3.88 10.28
N ILE A 125 25.27 3.28 9.29
CA ILE A 125 25.31 3.83 7.92
C ILE A 125 23.89 3.90 7.33
N LEU A 126 23.08 2.87 7.52
CA LEU A 126 21.69 2.85 7.07
C LEU A 126 20.85 3.94 7.76
N LYS A 127 21.04 4.14 9.06
CA LYS A 127 20.37 5.20 9.83
C LYS A 127 20.72 6.58 9.27
N ASP A 128 21.99 6.84 9.02
CA ASP A 128 22.45 8.13 8.48
C ASP A 128 21.88 8.39 7.08
N LEU A 129 21.84 7.35 6.24
CA LEU A 129 21.29 7.42 4.89
C LEU A 129 19.79 7.73 4.90
N VAL A 130 19.03 7.07 5.79
CA VAL A 130 17.60 7.37 6.01
C VAL A 130 17.41 8.80 6.50
N GLN A 131 18.25 9.27 7.42
CA GLN A 131 18.19 10.65 7.93
C GLN A 131 18.42 11.69 6.82
N VAL A 132 19.37 11.43 5.92
CA VAL A 132 19.63 12.28 4.76
C VAL A 132 18.45 12.29 3.80
N LEU A 133 17.82 11.15 3.55
CA LEU A 133 16.65 11.05 2.67
C LEU A 133 15.44 11.79 3.24
N ILE A 134 15.17 11.64 4.55
CA ILE A 134 14.11 12.38 5.25
C ILE A 134 14.38 13.88 5.13
N SER A 135 15.61 14.32 5.39
CA SER A 135 16.01 15.74 5.31
C SER A 135 15.85 16.33 3.90
N LYS A 136 16.14 15.54 2.85
CA LYS A 136 15.92 15.97 1.46
C LYS A 136 14.44 16.01 1.08
N LYS A 137 13.61 15.12 1.61
CA LYS A 137 12.16 15.14 1.39
C LYS A 137 11.55 16.43 1.94
N HIS A 138 11.89 16.81 3.19
CA HIS A 138 11.40 18.04 3.80
C HIS A 138 11.82 19.32 3.05
N LYS A 139 13.01 19.36 2.43
CA LYS A 139 13.44 20.52 1.61
C LYS A 139 12.72 20.65 0.27
N ASN A 140 12.18 19.56 -0.29
CA ASN A 140 11.46 19.59 -1.57
C ASN A 140 9.95 19.87 -1.43
N LEU A 141 9.42 19.97 -0.21
CA LEU A 141 8.00 20.28 0.07
C LEU A 141 7.68 21.79 0.02
N TYR A 142 8.68 22.66 -0.10
CA TYR A 142 8.54 24.12 -0.11
C TYR A 142 8.89 24.76 -1.46
N ARG A 143 8.78 24.01 -2.56
CA ARG A 143 9.11 24.48 -3.90
C ARG A 143 7.94 24.34 -4.85
#